data_AF-R5KSG0-F1
#
_entry.id   AF-R5KSG0-F1
#
_cell.length_a   1.000
_cell.length_b   1.000
_cell.length_c   1.000
_cell.angle_alpha   90.00
_cell.angle_beta   90.00
_cell.angle_gamma   90.00
#
_symmetry.space_group_name_H-M   'P 1'
#
loop_
_entity.id
_entity.type
_entity.pdbx_description
1 polymer ?
#
loop_
_entity_poly.entity_id
_entity_poly.type
_entity_poly.pdbx_seq_one_letter_code
_entity_poly.pdbx_strand_id
1 'polypeptide(L)'
;MFCFLHESAHLFALIAVGGKPQCLTVSFFGIALKYESDLSIGSELAVILAGPLLNIILYVFIQDDINLFLAVLNLLPVYPLDGGRVVKLLFPRAVKYVSLLFLTALLAVSVYILFRYSIFSLFLVCLYLILFIMRSL
;
A
#
# COMPACT_ATOMS: atom_id res chain seq x y z
N MET A 1 14.21 -6.23 -5.40
CA MET A 1 14.56 -6.94 -4.15
C MET A 1 13.62 -6.56 -3.02
N PHE A 2 13.48 -5.28 -2.68
CA PHE A 2 12.67 -4.82 -1.54
C PHE A 2 11.16 -5.13 -1.64
N CYS A 3 10.52 -4.94 -2.81
CA CYS A 3 9.13 -5.39 -2.98
C CYS A 3 8.96 -6.91 -2.80
N PHE A 4 9.97 -7.71 -3.15
CA PHE A 4 9.88 -9.16 -2.97
C PHE A 4 9.92 -9.53 -1.48
N LEU A 5 10.81 -8.89 -0.71
CA LEU A 5 10.86 -9.05 0.74
C LEU A 5 9.54 -8.61 1.38
N HIS A 6 9.02 -7.44 1.01
CA HIS A 6 7.71 -6.94 1.45
C HIS A 6 6.58 -7.95 1.23
N GLU A 7 6.46 -8.51 0.02
CA GLU A 7 5.43 -9.50 -0.29
C GLU A 7 5.65 -10.84 0.43
N SER A 8 6.92 -11.23 0.65
CA SER A 8 7.24 -12.41 1.45
C SER A 8 6.80 -12.25 2.91
N ALA A 9 6.80 -11.03 3.45
CA ALA A 9 6.32 -10.75 4.80
C ALA A 9 4.81 -10.99 4.92
N HIS A 10 4.03 -10.55 3.94
CA HIS A 10 2.58 -10.83 3.89
C HIS A 10 2.31 -12.33 3.82
N LEU A 11 3.04 -13.06 2.96
CA LEU A 11 2.90 -14.52 2.85
C LEU A 11 3.25 -15.22 4.17
N PHE A 12 4.37 -14.83 4.79
CA PHE A 12 4.81 -15.40 6.06
C PHE A 12 3.79 -15.13 7.18
N ALA A 13 3.29 -13.90 7.28
CA ALA A 13 2.27 -13.54 8.26
C ALA A 13 0.97 -14.32 8.02
N LEU A 14 0.56 -14.51 6.76
CA LEU A 14 -0.64 -15.29 6.46
C LEU A 14 -0.51 -16.74 6.93
N ILE A 15 0.63 -17.37 6.63
CA ILE A 15 0.91 -18.75 7.07
C ILE A 15 0.97 -18.82 8.60
N ALA A 16 1.61 -17.84 9.25
CA ALA A 16 1.75 -17.79 10.71
C ALA A 16 0.40 -17.71 11.44
N VAL A 17 -0.61 -17.07 10.84
CA VAL A 17 -1.96 -16.98 11.40
C VAL A 17 -2.88 -18.10 10.89
N GLY A 18 -2.34 -19.10 10.20
CA GLY A 18 -3.09 -20.28 9.74
C GLY A 18 -3.96 -20.04 8.50
N GLY A 19 -3.78 -18.92 7.81
CA GLY A 19 -4.45 -18.63 6.55
C GLY A 19 -3.93 -19.51 5.41
N LYS A 20 -4.81 -19.90 4.49
CA LYS A 20 -4.43 -20.66 3.29
C LYS A 20 -4.28 -19.70 2.10
N PRO A 21 -3.08 -19.51 1.54
CA PRO A 21 -2.90 -18.72 0.33
C PRO A 21 -3.59 -19.45 -0.84
N GLN A 22 -4.64 -18.88 -1.42
CA GLN A 22 -5.38 -19.50 -2.53
C GLN A 22 -4.88 -19.00 -3.90
N CYS A 23 -4.55 -17.72 -4.04
CA CYS A 23 -4.09 -17.19 -5.32
C CYS A 23 -3.13 -16.01 -5.15
N LEU A 24 -1.89 -16.17 -5.61
CA LEU A 24 -0.94 -15.09 -5.79
C LEU A 24 -1.22 -14.45 -7.15
N THR A 25 -1.91 -13.31 -7.14
CA THR A 25 -2.18 -12.54 -8.36
C THR A 25 -0.97 -11.66 -8.63
N VAL A 26 -0.05 -12.14 -9.46
CA VAL A 26 1.09 -11.33 -9.91
C VAL A 26 0.56 -10.31 -10.91
N SER A 27 0.56 -9.05 -10.53
CA SER A 27 0.24 -7.93 -11.41
C SER A 27 1.52 -7.16 -11.74
N PHE A 28 1.51 -6.38 -12.82
CA PHE A 28 2.70 -5.65 -13.29
C PHE A 28 3.27 -4.63 -12.27
N PHE A 29 2.53 -4.35 -11.21
CA PHE A 29 2.88 -3.40 -10.16
C PHE A 29 3.18 -4.05 -8.79
N GLY A 30 3.02 -5.37 -8.64
CA GLY A 30 3.22 -6.07 -7.36
C GLY A 30 2.54 -7.44 -7.30
N ILE A 31 2.75 -8.17 -6.20
CA ILE A 31 2.27 -9.55 -6.00
C ILE A 31 1.07 -9.50 -5.05
N ALA A 32 -0.15 -9.38 -5.58
CA ALA A 32 -1.34 -9.30 -4.72
C ALA A 32 -1.82 -10.70 -4.28
N LEU A 33 -1.73 -10.99 -2.98
CA LEU A 33 -2.15 -12.26 -2.41
C LEU A 33 -3.66 -12.25 -2.07
N LYS A 34 -4.46 -13.03 -2.81
CA LYS A 34 -5.87 -13.29 -2.51
C LYS A 34 -6.01 -14.56 -1.67
N TYR A 35 -6.71 -14.44 -0.54
CA TYR A 35 -7.05 -15.54 0.36
C TYR A 35 -8.51 -15.40 0.81
N GLU A 36 -9.19 -16.53 1.03
CA GLU A 36 -10.53 -16.53 1.60
C GLU A 36 -10.49 -16.18 3.10
N SER A 37 -11.40 -15.29 3.49
CA SER A 37 -11.39 -14.57 4.76
C SER A 37 -12.22 -15.30 5.82
N ASP A 38 -11.74 -16.46 6.30
CA ASP A 38 -12.19 -17.03 7.57
C ASP A 38 -11.36 -16.49 8.76
N LEU A 39 -10.42 -15.59 8.49
CA LEU A 39 -9.55 -14.95 9.48
C LEU A 39 -10.28 -13.84 10.24
N SER A 40 -9.94 -13.68 11.51
CA SER A 40 -10.39 -12.54 12.31
C SER A 40 -9.84 -11.21 11.76
N ILE A 41 -10.53 -10.11 12.03
CA ILE A 41 -10.10 -8.75 11.64
C ILE A 41 -8.67 -8.46 12.12
N GLY A 42 -8.33 -8.87 13.35
CA GLY A 42 -6.99 -8.65 13.91
C GLY A 42 -5.90 -9.42 13.18
N SER A 43 -6.17 -10.67 12.80
CA SER A 43 -5.25 -11.48 12.00
C SER A 43 -5.07 -10.92 10.58
N GLU A 44 -6.15 -10.47 9.95
CA GLU A 44 -6.08 -9.87 8.62
C GLU A 44 -5.28 -8.56 8.64
N LEU A 45 -5.48 -7.75 9.67
CA LEU A 45 -4.72 -6.52 9.89
C LEU A 45 -3.23 -6.79 10.13
N ALA A 46 -2.89 -7.83 10.90
CA ALA A 46 -1.50 -8.25 11.09
C ALA A 46 -0.85 -8.68 9.76
N VAL A 47 -1.58 -9.41 8.91
CA VAL A 47 -1.11 -9.79 7.58
C VAL A 47 -0.88 -8.54 6.71
N ILE A 48 -1.84 -7.61 6.66
CA ILE A 48 -1.74 -6.38 5.85
C ILE A 48 -0.61 -5.46 6.35
N LEU A 49 -0.29 -5.45 7.65
CA LEU A 49 0.80 -4.62 8.17
C LEU A 49 2.17 -5.27 8.07
N ALA A 50 2.25 -6.59 7.87
CA ALA A 50 3.52 -7.31 7.81
C ALA A 50 4.48 -6.79 6.74
N GLY A 51 3.98 -6.49 5.54
CA GLY A 51 4.78 -5.90 4.46
C GLY A 51 5.36 -4.53 4.81
N PRO A 52 4.53 -3.52 5.15
CA PRO A 52 5.02 -2.21 5.54
C PRO A 52 5.96 -2.25 6.74
N LEU A 53 5.67 -3.10 7.73
CA LEU A 53 6.53 -3.29 8.90
C LEU A 53 7.90 -3.84 8.51
N LEU A 54 7.97 -4.81 7.60
CA LEU A 54 9.26 -5.30 7.12
C LEU A 54 10.07 -4.21 6.43
N ASN A 55 9.43 -3.36 5.61
CA ASN A 55 10.12 -2.24 4.99
C ASN A 55 10.66 -1.24 6.02
N ILE A 56 9.91 -0.95 7.09
CA ILE A 56 10.38 -0.09 8.19
C ILE A 56 11.57 -0.74 8.92
N ILE A 57 11.50 -2.04 9.19
CA ILE A 57 12.60 -2.80 9.79
C ILE A 57 13.85 -2.71 8.90
N LEU A 58 13.72 -2.98 7.61
CA LEU A 58 14.83 -2.87 6.65
C LEU A 58 15.41 -1.46 6.61
N TYR A 59 14.58 -0.41 6.69
CA TYR A 59 15.07 0.96 6.82
C TYR A 59 15.90 1.16 8.10
N VAL A 60 15.43 0.69 9.26
CA VAL A 60 16.17 0.87 10.53
C VAL A 60 17.52 0.14 10.52
N PHE A 61 17.59 -1.07 9.93
CA PHE A 61 18.81 -1.87 9.93
C PHE A 61 19.78 -1.55 8.78
N ILE A 62 19.27 -1.22 7.59
CA ILE A 62 20.06 -1.02 6.38
C ILE A 62 20.21 0.47 6.03
N GLN A 63 19.41 1.35 6.67
CA GLN A 63 19.36 2.80 6.42
C GLN A 63 19.10 3.15 4.95
N ASP A 64 18.23 2.36 4.30
CA ASP A 64 17.88 2.54 2.90
C ASP A 64 16.56 3.32 2.76
N ASP A 65 16.68 4.55 2.27
CA ASP A 65 15.57 5.46 2.03
C ASP A 65 14.51 4.90 1.06
N ILE A 66 14.87 3.96 0.19
CA ILE A 66 13.93 3.30 -0.72
C ILE A 66 12.92 2.48 0.08
N ASN A 67 13.36 1.77 1.12
CA ASN A 67 12.46 0.98 1.97
C ASN A 67 11.52 1.87 2.76
N LEU A 68 12.02 3.00 3.27
CA LEU A 68 11.18 3.99 3.94
C LEU A 68 10.15 4.57 2.97
N PHE A 69 10.56 4.94 1.76
CA PHE A 69 9.66 5.43 0.73
C PHE A 69 8.58 4.41 0.37
N LEU A 70 8.93 3.13 0.18
CA LEU A 70 7.99 2.05 -0.08
C LEU A 70 7.03 1.82 1.09
N ALA A 71 7.52 1.87 2.33
CA ALA A 71 6.65 1.76 3.52
C ALA A 71 5.63 2.90 3.57
N VAL A 72 6.08 4.14 3.36
CA VAL A 72 5.21 5.32 3.37
C VAL A 72 4.17 5.23 2.26
N LEU A 73 4.57 4.88 1.04
CA LEU A 73 3.64 4.69 -0.08
C LEU A 73 2.61 3.60 0.23
N ASN A 74 3.04 2.42 0.69
CA ASN A 74 2.12 1.32 0.95
C ASN A 74 1.18 1.57 2.14
N LEU A 75 1.54 2.45 3.08
CA LEU A 75 0.68 2.87 4.19
C LEU A 75 -0.32 3.98 3.82
N LEU A 76 -0.26 4.54 2.60
CA LEU A 76 -1.24 5.55 2.18
C LEU A 76 -2.66 4.98 2.21
N PRO A 77 -3.67 5.77 2.63
CA PRO A 77 -5.06 5.33 2.77
C PRO A 77 -5.78 5.28 1.40
N VAL A 78 -5.15 4.62 0.43
CA VAL A 78 -5.53 4.61 -0.97
C VAL A 78 -5.58 3.18 -1.46
N TYR A 79 -6.75 2.68 -1.82
CA TYR A 79 -6.89 1.34 -2.39
C TYR A 79 -6.33 1.30 -3.81
N PRO A 80 -5.52 0.28 -4.21
CA PRO A 80 -5.32 -1.03 -3.59
C PRO A 80 -4.09 -1.19 -2.67
N LEU A 81 -3.43 -0.11 -2.25
CA LEU A 81 -2.28 -0.13 -1.33
C LEU A 81 -2.67 -0.69 0.05
N ASP A 82 -1.70 -1.12 0.86
CA ASP A 82 -1.94 -1.78 2.14
C ASP A 82 -2.71 -0.89 3.13
N GLY A 83 -2.41 0.40 3.20
CA GLY A 83 -3.18 1.36 4.00
C GLY A 83 -4.63 1.47 3.53
N GLY A 84 -4.87 1.42 2.22
CA GLY A 84 -6.21 1.31 1.64
C GLY A 84 -6.91 -0.02 1.97
N ARG A 85 -6.16 -1.13 2.06
CA ARG A 85 -6.69 -2.44 2.51
C ARG A 85 -7.08 -2.42 3.98
N VAL A 86 -6.30 -1.77 4.85
CA VAL A 86 -6.68 -1.54 6.25
C VAL A 86 -7.98 -0.75 6.34
N VAL A 87 -8.12 0.34 5.56
CA VAL A 87 -9.37 1.12 5.52
C VAL A 87 -10.52 0.28 5.00
N LYS A 88 -10.30 -0.58 4.00
CA LYS A 88 -11.33 -1.50 3.48
C LYS A 88 -11.79 -2.50 4.52
N LEU A 89 -10.87 -3.04 5.32
CA LEU A 89 -11.15 -4.01 6.37
C LEU A 89 -11.99 -3.39 7.49
N LEU A 90 -11.65 -2.18 7.92
CA LEU A 90 -12.35 -1.47 8.99
C LEU A 90 -13.65 -0.78 8.52
N PHE A 91 -13.62 -0.18 7.33
CA PHE A 91 -14.70 0.63 6.76
C PHE A 91 -14.89 0.35 5.26
N PRO A 92 -15.46 -0.82 4.89
CA PRO A 92 -15.55 -1.28 3.50
C PRO A 92 -16.35 -0.33 2.59
N ARG A 93 -17.33 0.40 3.15
CA ARG A 93 -18.12 1.39 2.39
C ARG A 93 -17.39 2.73 2.21
N ALA A 94 -16.49 3.08 3.13
CA ALA A 94 -15.80 4.36 3.13
C ALA A 94 -14.52 4.35 2.29
N VAL A 95 -13.90 3.19 2.05
CA VAL A 95 -12.60 3.08 1.38
C VAL A 95 -12.52 3.83 0.04
N LYS A 96 -13.57 3.77 -0.78
CA LYS A 96 -13.62 4.49 -2.06
C LYS A 96 -13.60 6.01 -1.86
N TYR A 97 -14.40 6.51 -0.91
CA TYR A 97 -14.47 7.94 -0.59
C TYR A 97 -13.18 8.43 0.05
N VAL A 98 -12.60 7.67 0.98
CA VAL A 98 -11.33 7.99 1.63
C VAL A 98 -10.20 8.05 0.60
N SER A 99 -10.10 7.02 -0.27
CA SER A 99 -9.09 6.98 -1.33
C SER A 99 -9.24 8.18 -2.27
N LEU A 100 -10.46 8.48 -2.73
CA LEU A 100 -10.73 9.60 -3.62
C LEU A 100 -10.39 10.94 -2.98
N LEU A 101 -10.83 11.18 -1.74
CA LEU A 101 -10.58 12.41 -1.01
C LEU A 101 -9.09 12.63 -0.75
N PHE A 102 -8.37 11.56 -0.40
CA PHE A 102 -6.92 11.64 -0.19
C PHE A 102 -6.18 11.99 -1.49
N LEU A 103 -6.55 11.35 -2.60
CA LEU A 103 -5.94 11.62 -3.90
C LEU A 103 -6.22 13.03 -4.40
N THR A 104 -7.45 13.53 -4.27
CA THR A 104 -7.80 14.89 -4.71
C THR A 104 -7.05 15.93 -3.87
N ALA A 105 -6.95 15.72 -2.55
CA ALA A 105 -6.14 16.57 -1.69
C ALA A 105 -4.65 16.52 -2.07
N LEU A 106 -4.10 15.33 -2.30
CA LEU A 106 -2.70 15.15 -2.72
C LEU A 106 -2.42 15.83 -4.06
N LEU A 107 -3.35 15.72 -5.02
CA LEU A 107 -3.25 16.39 -6.32
C LEU A 107 -3.23 17.90 -6.13
N ALA A 108 -4.17 18.45 -5.36
CA ALA A 108 -4.24 19.90 -5.10
C ALA A 108 -2.93 20.43 -4.48
N VAL A 109 -2.39 19.71 -3.48
CA VAL A 109 -1.09 20.03 -2.87
C VAL A 109 0.04 19.92 -3.88
N SER A 110 0.08 18.87 -4.69
CA SER A 110 1.13 18.66 -5.70
C SER A 110 1.15 19.79 -6.74
N VAL A 111 -0.02 20.25 -7.18
CA VAL A 111 -0.18 21.35 -8.13
C VAL A 111 0.23 22.67 -7.49
N TYR A 112 -0.17 22.93 -6.23
CA TYR A 112 0.24 24.13 -5.50
C TYR A 112 1.77 24.21 -5.36
N ILE A 113 2.42 23.11 -4.97
CA ILE A 113 3.87 23.04 -4.84
C ILE A 113 4.55 23.20 -6.20
N LEU A 114 4.00 22.63 -7.26
CA LEU A 114 4.51 22.78 -8.62
C LEU A 114 4.52 24.26 -9.06
N PHE A 115 3.43 24.99 -8.82
CA PHE A 115 3.35 26.41 -9.15
C PHE A 115 4.24 27.28 -8.27
N ARG A 116 4.38 26.95 -6.98
CA ARG A 116 5.12 27.78 -6.02
C ARG A 116 6.63 27.53 -6.04
N TYR A 117 7.05 26.29 -6.20
CA TYR A 117 8.43 25.84 -6.02
C TYR A 117 9.01 25.12 -7.26
N SER A 118 8.23 24.93 -8.33
CA SER A 118 8.65 24.21 -9.55
C SER A 118 9.20 22.80 -9.28
N ILE A 119 8.72 22.15 -8.21
CA ILE A 119 9.09 20.79 -7.86
C ILE A 119 8.16 19.81 -8.61
N PHE A 120 8.71 19.11 -9.60
CA PHE A 120 7.97 18.17 -10.45
C PHE A 120 7.80 16.78 -9.82
N SER A 121 8.61 16.41 -8.83
CA SER A 121 8.64 15.05 -8.27
C SER A 121 7.32 14.64 -7.62
N LEU A 122 6.74 15.51 -6.79
CA LEU A 122 5.44 15.28 -6.13
C LEU A 122 4.28 15.16 -7.13
N PHE A 123 4.32 15.95 -8.20
CA PHE A 123 3.34 15.89 -9.27
C PHE A 123 3.42 14.54 -10.02
N LEU A 124 4.64 14.06 -10.33
CA LEU A 124 4.83 12.76 -10.96
C LEU A 124 4.35 11.59 -10.08
N VAL A 125 4.63 11.62 -8.77
CA VAL A 125 4.13 10.61 -7.82
C VAL A 125 2.60 10.61 -7.77
N CYS A 126 1.98 11.80 -7.74
CA CYS A 126 0.52 11.91 -7.75
C CYS A 126 -0.08 11.35 -9.05
N LEU A 127 0.49 11.71 -10.20
CA LEU A 127 0.06 11.22 -11.51
C LEU A 127 0.23 9.69 -11.61
N TYR A 128 1.33 9.15 -11.10
CA TYR A 128 1.56 7.71 -11.00
C TYR A 128 0.47 7.02 -10.17
N LEU A 129 0.13 7.54 -8.99
CA LEU A 129 -0.91 6.98 -8.12
C LEU A 129 -2.29 7.02 -8.80
N ILE A 130 -2.63 8.10 -9.51
CA ILE A 130 -3.90 8.22 -10.24
C ILE A 130 -3.99 7.19 -11.37
N LEU A 131 -2.94 7.06 -12.19
CA LEU A 131 -2.89 6.07 -13.27
C LEU A 131 -2.98 4.64 -12.72
N PHE A 132 -2.31 4.37 -11.61
CA PHE A 132 -2.34 3.07 -10.95
C PHE A 132 -3.76 2.70 -10.49
N ILE A 133 -4.50 3.66 -9.95
CA ILE A 133 -5.85 3.45 -9.42
C ILE A 133 -6.90 3.33 -10.53
N MET A 134 -6.81 4.18 -11.55
CA MET A 134 -7.69 4.11 -12.73
C MET A 134 -7.66 2.75 -13.41
N ARG A 135 -6.55 2.01 -13.30
CA ARG A 135 -6.38 0.67 -13.88
C ARG A 135 -6.75 -0.47 -12.93
N SER A 136 -7.02 -0.15 -11.66
CA SER A 136 -7.42 -1.11 -10.61
C SER A 136 -8.94 -1.12 -10.32
N LEU A 137 -9.68 -0.15 -10.87
CA LEU A 137 -11.14 -0.09 -10.95
C LEU A 137 -11.66 -0.94 -12.11
#